data_AF-A0A1H9T649-F1
#
_entry.id   AF-A0A1H9T649-F1
#
_cell.length_a   1.000
_cell.length_b   1.000
_cell.length_c   1.000
_cell.angle_alpha   90.00
_cell.angle_beta   90.00
_cell.angle_gamma   90.00
#
_symmetry.space_group_name_H-M   'P 1'
#
loop_
_entity.id
_entity.type
_entity.pdbx_description
1 polymer ?
#
loop_
_entity_poly.entity_id
_entity_poly.type
_entity_poly.pdbx_seq_one_letter_code
_entity_poly.pdbx_strand_id
1 'polypeptide(L)'
;MASGTPEKRLFIDAGPGTGKTTVAAQRFGALRFSAEARNDHRSVTAVSFTKAATSNLRRRLTRIWGPVALGWPHRVVTLDTIMYDLLHDLLDAGLLRWPTGHTELTVVDSWNAFSQSAWTDASYEVFVESGEIRFRRITLNSTSRVPIRVIKEKLMSGICTHQDVRDALEASLNDSSIADRIRARWVKTTRALIVDEVFDANELDAKVIELAIEAGLSVTLVGDPWQALYVFRGARPEAIRDLLLRTGTRTLVLNDSFRWRDPAQRQLASDLRAGRAVSLVPSDHHAVDVVLAVTWKQLWAAGERILPLAFQSFKGGSEEAAATLLLNHVTSTVFGRQATYLTEALLALGIDDPDITDQVYSKLQDVLDLLARNDKMAVTNAYSALAEVIKSVSSRQLRPAHHAHTRRLADLASRLAHADKPILGLTTHQAKGGEWDVVGVVLSRSERDRLLIGLDNAEETDRKLYVACTRARYRTLLINT
;
A
#
# COMPACT_ATOMS: atom_id res chain seq x y z
N MET A 1 10.43 26.19 13.08
CA MET A 1 10.10 25.16 12.06
C MET A 1 10.16 23.78 12.71
N ALA A 2 9.19 22.90 12.47
CA ALA A 2 9.08 21.58 13.10
C ALA A 2 10.35 20.69 12.93
N SER A 3 11.10 20.88 11.84
CA SER A 3 12.32 20.11 11.55
C SER A 3 13.53 20.46 12.43
N GLY A 4 13.59 21.68 12.99
CA GLY A 4 14.74 22.20 13.74
C GLY A 4 14.61 22.11 15.27
N THR A 5 13.57 21.45 15.77
CA THR A 5 13.35 21.33 17.22
C THR A 5 14.43 20.46 17.91
N PRO A 6 14.88 20.80 19.13
CA PRO A 6 15.82 19.95 19.87
C PRO A 6 15.16 18.67 20.43
N GLU A 7 13.83 18.55 20.35
CA GLU A 7 13.09 17.41 20.89
C GLU A 7 13.59 16.08 20.32
N LYS A 8 13.96 15.15 21.22
CA LYS A 8 14.43 13.83 20.81
C LYS A 8 13.29 12.91 20.40
N ARG A 9 12.11 13.05 21.00
CA ARG A 9 10.91 12.23 20.73
C ARG A 9 9.85 13.11 20.10
N LEU A 10 9.73 13.04 18.79
CA LEU A 10 8.89 13.94 18.02
C LEU A 10 7.91 13.15 17.16
N PHE A 11 6.64 13.50 17.21
CA PHE A 11 5.64 13.12 16.23
C PHE A 11 5.21 14.35 15.44
N ILE A 12 5.28 14.25 14.12
CA ILE A 12 4.84 15.29 13.20
C ILE A 12 3.53 14.82 12.59
N ASP A 13 2.43 15.33 13.13
CA ASP A 13 1.09 15.10 12.61
C ASP A 13 0.87 15.99 11.39
N ALA A 14 0.84 15.38 10.21
CA ALA A 14 0.99 16.09 8.98
C ALA A 14 -0.10 15.73 7.97
N GLY A 15 -1.13 16.59 7.94
CA GLY A 15 -2.28 16.44 7.07
C GLY A 15 -1.95 16.42 5.56
N PRO A 16 -2.97 16.22 4.70
CA PRO A 16 -2.77 16.15 3.26
C PRO A 16 -2.13 17.42 2.69
N GLY A 17 -1.08 17.27 1.88
CA GLY A 17 -0.41 18.39 1.21
C GLY A 17 0.48 19.28 2.10
N THR A 18 0.67 18.94 3.38
CA THR A 18 1.51 19.72 4.32
C THR A 18 3.01 19.53 4.12
N GLY A 19 3.42 18.63 3.23
CA GLY A 19 4.83 18.39 2.91
C GLY A 19 5.54 17.39 3.82
N LYS A 20 4.84 16.36 4.33
CA LYS A 20 5.38 15.23 5.13
C LYS A 20 6.82 14.84 4.80
N THR A 21 7.03 14.33 3.59
CA THR A 21 8.34 13.84 3.13
C THR A 21 9.39 14.96 3.05
N THR A 22 8.98 16.21 2.77
CA THR A 22 9.88 17.36 2.84
C THR A 22 10.31 17.64 4.27
N VAL A 23 9.39 17.57 5.24
CA VAL A 23 9.71 17.76 6.65
C VAL A 23 10.60 16.63 7.16
N ALA A 24 10.34 15.37 6.79
CA ALA A 24 11.23 14.25 7.08
C ALA A 24 12.64 14.47 6.52
N ALA A 25 12.78 14.94 5.28
CA ALA A 25 14.06 15.26 4.66
C ALA A 25 14.79 16.42 5.37
N GLN A 26 14.07 17.49 5.73
CA GLN A 26 14.62 18.62 6.48
C GLN A 26 15.08 18.17 7.88
N ARG A 27 14.28 17.35 8.56
CA ARG A 27 14.60 16.81 9.89
C ARG A 27 15.86 15.95 9.86
N PHE A 28 15.97 15.07 8.88
CA PHE A 28 17.15 14.24 8.68
C PHE A 28 18.41 15.11 8.51
N GLY A 29 18.37 16.13 7.66
CA GLY A 29 19.51 17.04 7.47
C GLY A 29 19.87 17.82 8.73
N ALA A 30 18.86 18.34 9.45
CA ALA A 30 19.08 19.02 10.73
C ALA A 30 19.77 18.11 11.76
N LEU A 31 19.35 16.85 11.87
CA LEU A 31 19.97 15.86 12.76
C LEU A 31 21.34 15.38 12.25
N ARG A 32 21.58 15.39 10.93
CA ARG A 32 22.86 15.03 10.32
C ARG A 32 23.93 16.08 10.58
N PHE A 33 23.59 17.34 10.33
CA PHE A 33 24.53 18.46 10.27
C PHE A 33 24.49 19.37 11.50
N SER A 34 23.82 18.97 12.59
CA SER A 34 23.85 19.73 13.83
C SER A 34 25.27 19.83 14.40
N ALA A 35 25.56 20.94 15.10
CA ALA A 35 26.87 21.17 15.69
C ALA A 35 27.24 20.10 16.73
N GLU A 36 26.27 19.65 17.53
CA GLU A 36 26.39 18.59 18.53
C GLU A 36 26.79 17.24 17.92
N ALA A 37 26.50 17.03 16.63
CA ALA A 37 26.67 15.77 15.95
C ALA A 37 27.94 15.68 15.10
N ARG A 38 28.81 16.69 15.15
CA ARG A 38 30.05 16.78 14.34
C ARG A 38 31.00 15.60 14.57
N ASN A 39 31.10 15.12 15.82
CA ASN A 39 32.00 14.02 16.21
C ASN A 39 31.24 12.71 16.48
N ASP A 40 29.93 12.66 16.21
CA ASP A 40 29.15 11.44 16.37
C ASP A 40 29.16 10.64 15.07
N HIS A 41 29.85 9.50 15.08
CA HIS A 41 29.99 8.60 13.92
C HIS A 41 28.78 7.69 13.70
N ARG A 42 27.75 7.75 14.53
CA ARG A 42 26.53 6.95 14.38
C ARG A 42 25.63 7.50 13.29
N SER A 43 24.89 6.61 12.65
CA SER A 43 24.00 6.96 11.56
C SER A 43 22.83 7.83 12.00
N VAL A 44 22.40 8.68 11.07
CA VAL A 44 21.03 9.19 10.98
C VAL A 44 20.37 8.31 9.93
N THR A 45 19.33 7.58 10.34
CA THR A 45 18.62 6.63 9.49
C THR A 45 17.20 7.13 9.28
N ALA A 46 16.75 7.22 8.03
CA ALA A 46 15.33 7.38 7.72
C ALA A 46 14.75 6.09 7.14
N VAL A 47 13.53 5.77 7.51
CA VAL A 47 12.82 4.58 7.09
C VAL A 47 11.45 4.91 6.51
N SER A 48 11.00 4.06 5.59
CA SER A 48 9.63 4.05 5.08
C SER A 48 9.23 2.60 4.75
N PHE A 49 7.96 2.38 4.40
CA PHE A 49 7.39 1.04 4.20
C PHE A 49 7.55 0.48 2.78
N THR A 50 7.97 1.31 1.81
CA THR A 50 8.10 0.85 0.41
C THR A 50 9.39 1.34 -0.24
N LYS A 51 9.94 0.55 -1.17
CA LYS A 51 11.11 0.93 -1.99
C LYS A 51 10.88 2.23 -2.78
N ALA A 52 9.64 2.50 -3.18
CA ALA A 52 9.27 3.72 -3.89
C ALA A 52 9.33 4.96 -2.97
N ALA A 53 8.79 4.85 -1.75
CA ALA A 53 8.81 5.95 -0.77
C ALA A 53 10.24 6.26 -0.31
N THR A 54 11.06 5.23 -0.06
CA THR A 54 12.49 5.42 0.28
C THR A 54 13.25 6.10 -0.86
N SER A 55 13.01 5.69 -2.11
CA SER A 55 13.61 6.33 -3.30
C SER A 55 13.19 7.80 -3.43
N ASN A 56 11.92 8.12 -3.15
CA ASN A 56 11.42 9.50 -3.15
C ASN A 56 12.12 10.35 -2.08
N LEU A 57 12.22 9.83 -0.85
CA LEU A 57 12.87 10.51 0.26
C LEU A 57 14.37 10.73 0.01
N ARG A 58 15.08 9.73 -0.54
CA ARG A 58 16.48 9.86 -0.97
C ARG A 58 16.66 10.99 -1.97
N ARG A 59 15.85 11.01 -3.03
CA ARG A 59 15.90 12.06 -4.06
C ARG A 59 15.68 13.45 -3.47
N ARG A 60 14.70 13.59 -2.56
CA ARG A 60 14.43 14.85 -1.87
C ARG A 60 15.60 15.28 -0.98
N LEU A 61 16.17 14.35 -0.22
CA LEU A 61 17.34 14.61 0.63
C LEU A 61 18.53 15.09 -0.18
N THR A 62 18.88 14.38 -1.25
CA THR A 62 19.97 14.77 -2.16
C THR A 62 19.71 16.15 -2.78
N ARG A 63 18.46 16.46 -3.14
CA ARG A 63 18.11 17.77 -3.70
C ARG A 63 18.25 18.91 -2.69
N ILE A 64 17.87 18.69 -1.43
CA ILE A 64 17.85 19.73 -0.39
C ILE A 64 19.22 19.92 0.26
N TRP A 65 19.91 18.82 0.57
CA TRP A 65 21.13 18.82 1.39
C TRP A 65 22.37 18.34 0.64
N GLY A 66 22.24 18.02 -0.64
CA GLY A 66 23.32 17.44 -1.45
C GLY A 66 23.54 15.94 -1.19
N PRO A 67 24.35 15.27 -2.04
CA PRO A 67 24.62 13.84 -1.93
C PRO A 67 25.37 13.45 -0.64
N VAL A 68 26.17 14.37 -0.08
CA VAL A 68 26.91 14.17 1.19
C VAL A 68 26.00 13.84 2.37
N ALA A 69 24.72 14.25 2.35
CA ALA A 69 23.77 13.91 3.39
C ALA A 69 23.57 12.39 3.56
N LEU A 70 23.75 11.62 2.48
CA LEU A 70 23.64 10.16 2.46
C LEU A 70 25.01 9.46 2.42
N GLY A 71 26.09 10.19 2.76
CA GLY A 71 27.40 9.57 2.95
C GLY A 71 27.36 8.57 4.10
N TRP A 72 28.12 7.48 3.98
CA TRP A 72 28.17 6.47 5.03
C TRP A 72 28.52 7.09 6.40
N PRO A 73 27.86 6.68 7.51
CA PRO A 73 26.89 5.58 7.63
C PRO A 73 25.41 6.00 7.48
N HIS A 74 25.14 7.21 7.02
CA HIS A 74 23.79 7.76 6.93
C HIS A 74 23.01 7.13 5.78
N ARG A 75 21.74 6.79 6.02
CA ARG A 75 20.98 5.99 5.05
C ARG A 75 19.48 6.23 5.09
N VAL A 76 18.85 5.92 3.97
CA VAL A 76 17.41 5.84 3.81
C VAL A 76 17.09 4.46 3.27
N VAL A 77 16.35 3.67 4.05
CA VAL A 77 16.09 2.25 3.80
C VAL A 77 14.65 1.90 4.12
N THR A 78 14.20 0.69 3.77
CA THR A 78 12.87 0.24 4.23
C THR A 78 12.94 -0.19 5.68
N LEU A 79 11.80 -0.24 6.36
CA LEU A 79 11.75 -0.79 7.72
C LEU A 79 12.16 -2.28 7.73
N ASP A 80 11.84 -3.04 6.68
CA ASP A 80 12.31 -4.43 6.54
C ASP A 80 13.83 -4.58 6.46
N THR A 81 14.52 -3.56 5.93
CA THR A 81 16.00 -3.54 5.95
C THR A 81 16.51 -3.44 7.38
N ILE A 82 15.85 -2.64 8.23
CA ILE A 82 16.17 -2.56 9.66
C ILE A 82 15.87 -3.88 10.36
N MET A 83 14.72 -4.49 10.09
CA MET A 83 14.37 -5.79 10.66
C MET A 83 15.45 -6.84 10.33
N TYR A 84 15.89 -6.90 9.09
CA TYR A 84 16.98 -7.78 8.70
C TYR A 84 18.30 -7.46 9.42
N ASP A 85 18.68 -6.18 9.51
CA ASP A 85 19.89 -5.76 10.22
C ASP A 85 19.87 -6.15 11.71
N LEU A 86 18.68 -6.15 12.34
CA LEU A 86 18.49 -6.58 13.72
C LEU A 86 18.59 -8.10 13.83
N LEU A 87 17.90 -8.84 12.97
CA LEU A 87 17.96 -10.31 12.96
C LEU A 87 19.40 -10.80 12.72
N HIS A 88 20.10 -10.23 11.74
CA HIS A 88 21.49 -10.54 11.47
C HIS A 88 22.38 -10.33 12.70
N ASP A 89 22.19 -9.23 13.44
CA ASP A 89 22.95 -8.99 14.68
C ASP A 89 22.66 -9.99 15.80
N LEU A 90 21.41 -10.46 15.90
CA LEU A 90 21.02 -11.49 16.86
C LEU A 90 21.60 -12.86 16.50
N LEU A 91 21.66 -13.18 15.21
CA LEU A 91 22.31 -14.39 14.69
C LEU A 91 23.82 -14.36 14.92
N ASP A 92 24.48 -13.25 14.57
CA ASP A 92 25.92 -13.04 14.77
C ASP A 92 26.32 -13.08 16.25
N ALA A 93 25.47 -12.54 17.13
CA ALA A 93 25.65 -12.64 18.58
C ALA A 93 25.35 -14.03 19.17
N GLY A 94 24.83 -14.97 18.36
CA GLY A 94 24.44 -16.32 18.79
C GLY A 94 23.21 -16.39 19.71
N LEU A 95 22.50 -15.27 19.89
CA LEU A 95 21.25 -15.21 20.66
C LEU A 95 20.10 -15.86 19.91
N LEU A 96 20.11 -15.74 18.58
CA LEU A 96 19.29 -16.54 17.70
C LEU A 96 20.18 -17.43 16.85
N ARG A 97 19.65 -18.57 16.41
CA ARG A 97 20.32 -19.50 15.50
C ARG A 97 19.37 -19.90 14.38
N TRP A 98 19.82 -19.74 13.15
CA TRP A 98 19.14 -20.32 11.99
C TRP A 98 19.36 -21.85 11.99
N PRO A 99 18.42 -22.69 11.52
CA PRO A 99 18.53 -24.16 11.60
C PRO A 99 19.83 -24.78 11.08
N THR A 100 20.44 -24.14 10.08
CA THR A 100 21.67 -24.60 9.43
C THR A 100 22.90 -23.79 9.83
N GLY A 101 22.79 -22.95 10.86
CA GLY A 101 23.89 -22.15 11.39
C GLY A 101 24.25 -20.92 10.54
N HIS A 102 23.46 -20.58 9.51
CA HIS A 102 23.67 -19.35 8.75
C HIS A 102 23.45 -18.12 9.63
N THR A 103 24.38 -17.17 9.56
CA THR A 103 24.28 -15.84 10.19
C THR A 103 23.94 -14.76 9.17
N GLU A 104 24.41 -14.91 7.94
CA GLU A 104 24.05 -14.08 6.79
C GLU A 104 22.99 -14.79 5.95
N LEU A 105 21.82 -14.18 5.80
CA LEU A 105 20.70 -14.73 5.02
C LEU A 105 20.48 -13.92 3.74
N THR A 106 20.07 -14.60 2.68
CA THR A 106 19.61 -13.95 1.45
C THR A 106 18.10 -13.72 1.53
N VAL A 107 17.69 -12.46 1.63
CA VAL A 107 16.26 -12.10 1.74
C VAL A 107 15.68 -11.81 0.36
N VAL A 108 14.58 -12.49 0.02
CA VAL A 108 13.84 -12.29 -1.24
C VAL A 108 12.47 -11.65 -1.00
N ASP A 109 11.96 -10.94 -2.02
CA ASP A 109 10.64 -10.32 -1.97
C ASP A 109 9.50 -11.36 -2.01
N SER A 110 9.71 -12.50 -2.69
CA SER A 110 8.70 -13.54 -2.84
C SER A 110 9.30 -14.90 -3.21
N TRP A 111 8.68 -15.98 -2.72
CA TRP A 111 9.02 -17.34 -3.12
C TRP A 111 8.80 -17.64 -4.60
N ASN A 112 7.95 -16.86 -5.28
CA ASN A 112 7.67 -17.03 -6.71
C ASN A 112 8.93 -16.90 -7.59
N ALA A 113 10.01 -16.32 -7.07
CA ALA A 113 11.31 -16.26 -7.75
C ALA A 113 11.96 -17.65 -7.97
N PHE A 114 11.55 -18.69 -7.22
CA PHE A 114 12.20 -20.00 -7.24
C PHE A 114 11.34 -21.12 -7.82
N SER A 115 10.02 -20.94 -7.86
CA SER A 115 9.10 -21.92 -8.41
C SER A 115 7.77 -21.25 -8.68
N GLN A 116 7.06 -21.78 -9.67
CA GLN A 116 5.66 -21.43 -9.89
C GLN A 116 4.81 -21.85 -8.68
N SER A 117 3.71 -21.12 -8.51
CA SER A 117 2.71 -21.44 -7.51
C SER A 117 1.85 -22.62 -7.97
N ALA A 118 1.47 -23.48 -7.03
CA ALA A 118 0.54 -24.58 -7.22
C ALA A 118 -0.60 -24.49 -6.20
N TRP A 119 -1.76 -25.05 -6.53
CA TRP A 119 -2.86 -25.17 -5.57
C TRP A 119 -2.47 -26.13 -4.45
N THR A 120 -2.37 -25.63 -3.23
CA THR A 120 -2.00 -26.43 -2.07
C THR A 120 -2.61 -25.88 -0.78
N ASP A 121 -2.93 -26.79 0.13
CA ASP A 121 -3.31 -26.52 1.51
C ASP A 121 -2.09 -26.43 2.45
N ALA A 122 -0.91 -26.82 2.00
CA ALA A 122 0.29 -26.82 2.82
C ALA A 122 0.93 -25.43 2.88
N SER A 123 1.23 -24.98 4.11
CA SER A 123 2.02 -23.79 4.38
C SER A 123 3.00 -24.08 5.53
N TYR A 124 3.77 -23.09 5.96
CA TYR A 124 4.63 -23.18 7.13
C TYR A 124 4.40 -22.00 8.07
N GLU A 125 4.84 -22.17 9.31
CA GLU A 125 4.90 -21.15 10.34
C GLU A 125 6.33 -21.09 10.92
N VAL A 126 6.81 -19.87 11.16
CA VAL A 126 8.08 -19.60 11.84
C VAL A 126 7.84 -19.50 13.34
N PHE A 127 8.69 -20.14 14.14
CA PHE A 127 8.68 -20.01 15.60
C PHE A 127 10.10 -20.07 16.13
N VAL A 128 10.30 -19.65 17.39
CA VAL A 128 11.60 -19.69 18.06
C VAL A 128 11.50 -20.58 19.28
N GLU A 129 12.43 -21.54 19.41
CA GLU A 129 12.50 -22.48 20.52
C GLU A 129 13.94 -22.54 21.04
N SER A 130 14.16 -22.18 22.31
CA SER A 130 15.50 -22.16 22.93
C SER A 130 16.55 -21.37 22.13
N GLY A 131 16.14 -20.26 21.51
CA GLY A 131 16.98 -19.42 20.66
C GLY A 131 17.23 -19.99 19.25
N GLU A 132 16.63 -21.12 18.87
CA GLU A 132 16.68 -21.64 17.51
C GLU A 132 15.41 -21.25 16.74
N ILE A 133 15.58 -20.65 15.56
CA ILE A 133 14.48 -20.37 14.63
C ILE A 133 14.10 -21.68 13.96
N ARG A 134 12.82 -22.04 13.94
CA ARG A 134 12.31 -23.29 13.39
C ARG A 134 11.10 -23.06 12.49
N PHE A 135 10.89 -24.00 11.57
CA PHE A 135 9.80 -23.98 10.60
C PHE A 135 8.96 -25.24 10.74
N ARG A 136 7.67 -25.10 11.04
CA ARG A 136 6.73 -26.23 11.06
C ARG A 136 5.74 -26.13 9.93
N ARG A 137 5.41 -27.28 9.33
CA ARG A 137 4.34 -27.36 8.34
C ARG A 137 3.00 -27.17 9.04
N ILE A 138 2.13 -26.39 8.42
CA ILE A 138 0.74 -26.19 8.80
C ILE A 138 -0.17 -26.47 7.61
N THR A 139 -1.46 -26.66 7.88
CA THR A 139 -2.50 -26.84 6.86
C THR A 139 -3.43 -25.63 6.91
N LEU A 140 -3.64 -25.01 5.75
CA LEU A 140 -4.50 -23.85 5.52
C LEU A 140 -5.51 -24.17 4.42
N ASN A 141 -6.44 -23.24 4.16
CA ASN A 141 -7.31 -23.34 2.99
C ASN A 141 -6.48 -23.40 1.71
N SER A 142 -6.86 -24.32 0.81
CA SER A 142 -6.17 -24.52 -0.47
C SER A 142 -6.23 -23.25 -1.31
N THR A 143 -5.06 -22.71 -1.68
CA THR A 143 -4.92 -21.57 -2.60
C THR A 143 -3.63 -21.75 -3.42
N SER A 144 -3.45 -20.92 -4.45
CA SER A 144 -2.21 -20.90 -5.24
C SER A 144 -1.05 -20.37 -4.40
N ARG A 145 -0.06 -21.22 -4.10
CA ARG A 145 1.15 -20.89 -3.34
C ARG A 145 2.35 -21.68 -3.85
N VAL A 146 3.56 -21.19 -3.59
CA VAL A 146 4.78 -21.96 -3.88
C VAL A 146 4.80 -23.23 -3.00
N PRO A 147 5.06 -24.42 -3.57
CA PRO A 147 5.07 -25.66 -2.80
C PRO A 147 6.07 -25.64 -1.63
N ILE A 148 5.61 -26.05 -0.44
CA ILE A 148 6.41 -26.04 0.79
C ILE A 148 7.73 -26.83 0.69
N ARG A 149 7.79 -27.85 -0.18
CA ARG A 149 9.03 -28.63 -0.40
C ARG A 149 10.14 -27.75 -0.98
N VAL A 150 9.81 -26.89 -1.95
CA VAL A 150 10.75 -25.93 -2.54
C VAL A 150 11.17 -24.90 -1.50
N ILE A 151 10.19 -24.35 -0.77
CA ILE A 151 10.45 -23.35 0.28
C ILE A 151 11.38 -23.92 1.36
N LYS A 152 11.11 -25.15 1.83
CA LYS A 152 11.93 -25.80 2.86
C LYS A 152 13.38 -25.95 2.42
N GLU A 153 13.64 -26.36 1.18
CA GLU A 153 15.00 -26.42 0.63
C GLU A 153 15.70 -25.05 0.71
N LYS A 154 15.01 -23.99 0.28
CA LYS A 154 15.57 -22.62 0.28
C LYS A 154 15.82 -22.09 1.69
N LEU A 155 14.90 -22.29 2.63
CA LEU A 155 15.08 -21.93 4.04
C LEU A 155 16.32 -22.61 4.63
N MET A 156 16.52 -23.91 4.37
CA MET A 156 17.70 -24.63 4.86
C MET A 156 19.01 -24.12 4.22
N SER A 157 18.96 -23.53 3.03
CA SER A 157 20.12 -22.90 2.39
C SER A 157 20.39 -21.44 2.80
N GLY A 158 19.68 -20.92 3.81
CA GLY A 158 19.84 -19.54 4.28
C GLY A 158 19.13 -18.49 3.42
N ILE A 159 18.15 -18.90 2.60
CA ILE A 159 17.30 -17.99 1.84
C ILE A 159 15.96 -17.85 2.56
N CYS A 160 15.47 -16.64 2.76
CA CYS A 160 14.20 -16.37 3.41
C CYS A 160 13.48 -15.16 2.79
N THR A 161 12.25 -14.91 3.20
CA THR A 161 11.48 -13.72 2.82
C THR A 161 11.53 -12.66 3.91
N HIS A 162 11.12 -11.43 3.56
CA HIS A 162 10.92 -10.38 4.56
C HIS A 162 9.91 -10.78 5.65
N GLN A 163 8.91 -11.59 5.33
CA GLN A 163 7.95 -12.08 6.32
C GLN A 163 8.60 -13.05 7.30
N ASP A 164 9.47 -13.95 6.82
CA ASP A 164 10.19 -14.89 7.72
C ASP A 164 11.08 -14.16 8.73
N VAL A 165 11.73 -13.08 8.28
CA VAL A 165 12.53 -12.20 9.15
C VAL A 165 11.65 -11.56 10.22
N ARG A 166 10.49 -11.03 9.83
CA ARG A 166 9.52 -10.42 10.74
C ARG A 166 9.00 -11.43 11.76
N ASP A 167 8.57 -12.61 11.31
CA ASP A 167 8.01 -13.65 12.17
C ASP A 167 9.06 -14.16 13.17
N ALA A 168 10.31 -14.33 12.75
CA ALA A 168 11.41 -14.72 13.64
C ALA A 168 11.67 -13.66 14.72
N LEU A 169 11.67 -12.37 14.36
CA LEU A 169 11.81 -11.28 15.32
C LEU A 169 10.63 -11.24 16.29
N GLU A 170 9.40 -11.25 15.78
CA GLU A 170 8.18 -11.22 16.58
C GLU A 170 8.14 -12.38 17.59
N ALA A 171 8.47 -13.59 17.17
CA ALA A 171 8.55 -14.76 18.05
C ALA A 171 9.63 -14.65 19.14
N SER A 172 10.67 -13.82 18.93
CA SER A 172 11.80 -13.68 19.85
C SER A 172 11.73 -12.48 20.80
N LEU A 173 10.95 -11.44 20.46
CA LEU A 173 10.97 -10.16 21.18
C LEU A 173 10.39 -10.21 22.61
N ASN A 174 9.73 -11.29 22.99
CA ASN A 174 9.30 -11.52 24.38
C ASN A 174 10.46 -11.85 25.31
N ASP A 175 11.61 -12.27 24.79
CA ASP A 175 12.83 -12.46 25.56
C ASP A 175 13.54 -11.11 25.79
N SER A 176 13.72 -10.74 27.06
CA SER A 176 14.36 -9.48 27.45
C SER A 176 15.80 -9.37 26.94
N SER A 177 16.53 -10.48 26.82
CA SER A 177 17.91 -10.49 26.32
C SER A 177 17.99 -10.06 24.86
N ILE A 178 16.98 -10.42 24.06
CA ILE A 178 16.85 -10.02 22.65
C ILE A 178 16.58 -8.52 22.57
N ALA A 179 15.62 -8.02 23.35
CA ALA A 179 15.30 -6.60 23.41
C ALA A 179 16.53 -5.76 23.86
N ASP A 180 17.27 -6.22 24.87
CA ASP A 180 18.47 -5.57 25.36
C ASP A 180 19.58 -5.54 24.30
N ARG A 181 19.78 -6.63 23.55
CA ARG A 181 20.73 -6.65 22.44
C ARG A 181 20.35 -5.66 21.35
N ILE A 182 19.07 -5.58 20.97
CA ILE A 182 18.59 -4.62 19.98
C ILE A 182 18.84 -3.19 20.45
N ARG A 183 18.52 -2.85 21.71
CA ARG A 183 18.81 -1.51 22.27
C ARG A 183 20.32 -1.21 22.26
N ALA A 184 21.17 -2.16 22.65
CA ALA A 184 22.61 -1.99 22.65
C ALA A 184 23.16 -1.73 21.23
N ARG A 185 22.67 -2.46 20.22
CA ARG A 185 23.01 -2.22 18.81
C ARG A 185 22.58 -0.84 18.37
N TRP A 186 21.35 -0.41 18.71
CA TRP A 186 20.87 0.92 18.37
C TRP A 186 21.79 2.01 18.90
N VAL A 187 22.10 1.97 20.21
CA VAL A 187 23.00 2.93 20.85
C VAL A 187 24.36 3.00 20.16
N LYS A 188 24.91 1.85 19.74
CA LYS A 188 26.22 1.75 19.08
C LYS A 188 26.23 2.27 17.64
N THR A 189 25.14 2.12 16.89
CA THR A 189 25.14 2.29 15.42
C THR A 189 24.34 3.49 14.92
N THR A 190 23.33 3.94 15.68
CA THR A 190 22.35 4.91 15.20
C THR A 190 22.07 5.93 16.30
N ARG A 191 22.18 7.21 15.95
CA ARG A 191 21.83 8.30 16.87
C ARG A 191 20.42 8.83 16.66
N ALA A 192 19.90 8.69 15.44
CA ALA A 192 18.58 9.18 15.09
C ALA A 192 17.85 8.28 14.07
N LEU A 193 16.54 8.14 14.29
CA LEU A 193 15.62 7.38 13.45
C LEU A 193 14.47 8.29 13.01
N ILE A 194 14.23 8.40 11.71
CA ILE A 194 13.10 9.12 11.14
C ILE A 194 12.19 8.10 10.45
N VAL A 195 10.92 8.02 10.84
CA VAL A 195 9.94 7.09 10.25
C VAL A 195 8.92 7.89 9.45
N ASP A 196 8.92 7.74 8.12
CA ASP A 196 7.92 8.34 7.23
C ASP A 196 6.72 7.40 7.05
N GLU A 197 5.53 7.99 6.97
CA GLU A 197 4.23 7.28 6.92
C GLU A 197 4.02 6.29 8.09
N VAL A 198 4.33 6.71 9.32
CA VAL A 198 4.32 5.85 10.52
C VAL A 198 3.01 5.06 10.75
N PHE A 199 1.86 5.56 10.29
CA PHE A 199 0.58 4.86 10.43
C PHE A 199 0.36 3.67 9.49
N ASP A 200 1.34 3.38 8.63
CA ASP A 200 1.39 2.14 7.86
C ASP A 200 2.11 1.01 8.64
N ALA A 201 2.62 1.29 9.86
CA ALA A 201 3.26 0.33 10.76
C ALA A 201 2.30 -0.73 11.32
N ASN A 202 2.82 -1.94 11.54
CA ASN A 202 2.18 -2.98 12.36
C ASN A 202 2.71 -2.97 13.81
N GLU A 203 2.32 -3.96 14.62
CA GLU A 203 2.76 -4.10 16.02
C GLU A 203 4.28 -4.27 16.17
N LEU A 204 4.89 -5.14 15.34
CA LEU A 204 6.33 -5.37 15.35
C LEU A 204 7.11 -4.09 15.01
N ASP A 205 6.66 -3.38 13.99
CA ASP A 205 7.22 -2.09 13.57
C ASP A 205 7.16 -1.08 14.73
N ALA A 206 5.99 -0.96 15.39
CA ALA A 206 5.82 -0.10 16.57
C ALA A 206 6.73 -0.52 17.73
N LYS A 207 6.91 -1.83 17.96
CA LYS A 207 7.77 -2.35 19.02
C LYS A 207 9.25 -2.05 18.78
N VAL A 208 9.72 -2.19 17.54
CA VAL A 208 11.12 -1.85 17.18
C VAL A 208 11.37 -0.34 17.29
N ILE A 209 10.39 0.48 16.90
CA ILE A 209 10.46 1.93 17.11
C ILE A 209 10.51 2.27 18.60
N GLU A 210 9.72 1.58 19.42
CA GLU A 210 9.74 1.74 20.88
C GLU A 210 11.12 1.43 21.46
N LEU A 211 11.73 0.31 21.08
CA LEU A 211 13.09 -0.06 21.52
C LEU A 211 14.12 1.02 21.14
N ALA A 212 13.98 1.66 19.98
CA ALA A 212 14.83 2.78 19.60
C ALA A 212 14.62 4.02 20.51
N ILE A 213 13.38 4.32 20.89
CA ILE A 213 13.05 5.42 21.83
C ILE A 213 13.62 5.13 23.23
N GLU A 214 13.46 3.90 23.72
CA GLU A 214 13.97 3.45 25.02
C GLU A 214 15.50 3.44 25.06
N ALA A 215 16.16 3.10 23.94
CA ALA A 215 17.60 3.22 23.76
C ALA A 215 18.11 4.67 23.72
N GLY A 216 17.22 5.67 23.75
CA GLY A 216 17.58 7.09 23.85
C GLY A 216 17.93 7.76 22.51
N LEU A 217 17.58 7.14 21.38
CA LEU A 217 17.77 7.73 20.06
C LEU A 217 16.88 8.97 19.89
N SER A 218 17.30 9.89 19.01
CA SER A 218 16.39 10.92 18.49
C SER A 218 15.45 10.27 17.47
N VAL A 219 14.20 10.04 17.86
CA VAL A 219 13.17 9.43 17.02
C VAL A 219 12.18 10.50 16.56
N THR A 220 12.01 10.61 15.24
CA THR A 220 10.97 11.44 14.63
C THR A 220 10.01 10.57 13.83
N LEU A 221 8.74 10.56 14.23
CA LEU A 221 7.66 9.89 13.52
C LEU A 221 6.91 10.91 12.67
N VAL A 222 6.65 10.61 11.41
CA VAL A 222 5.92 11.49 10.48
C VAL A 222 4.78 10.71 9.88
N GLY A 223 3.57 11.26 9.90
CA GLY A 223 2.41 10.60 9.31
C GLY A 223 1.13 11.39 9.44
N ASP A 224 0.05 10.84 8.89
CA ASP A 224 -1.30 11.38 9.01
C ASP A 224 -2.24 10.26 9.52
N PRO A 225 -2.75 10.33 10.75
CA PRO A 225 -3.65 9.31 11.28
C PRO A 225 -4.92 9.18 10.43
N TRP A 226 -5.34 10.26 9.77
CA TRP A 226 -6.51 10.27 8.89
C TRP A 226 -6.29 9.56 7.55
N GLN A 227 -5.04 9.22 7.18
CA GLN A 227 -4.71 8.49 5.94
C GLN A 227 -4.27 7.04 6.20
N ALA A 228 -4.55 6.51 7.39
CA ALA A 228 -4.22 5.14 7.76
C ALA A 228 -5.24 4.14 7.15
N LEU A 229 -5.00 3.75 5.90
CA LEU A 229 -5.91 2.91 5.10
C LEU A 229 -5.40 1.48 4.85
N TYR A 230 -4.21 1.10 5.33
CA TYR A 230 -3.59 -0.19 5.03
C TYR A 230 -3.79 -1.24 6.14
N VAL A 231 -4.87 -1.14 6.93
CA VAL A 231 -5.20 -2.12 7.98
C VAL A 231 -5.32 -3.55 7.42
N PHE A 232 -5.88 -3.69 6.21
CA PHE A 232 -5.97 -4.96 5.48
C PHE A 232 -4.61 -5.57 5.10
N ARG A 233 -3.52 -4.79 5.14
CA ARG A 233 -2.13 -5.24 4.94
C ARG A 233 -1.38 -5.44 6.26
N GLY A 234 -2.08 -5.37 7.40
CA GLY A 234 -1.50 -5.56 8.72
C GLY A 234 -1.15 -4.28 9.47
N ALA A 235 -1.37 -3.08 8.91
CA ALA A 235 -1.16 -1.84 9.66
C ALA A 235 -2.07 -1.77 10.90
N ARG A 236 -1.55 -1.19 11.99
CA ARG A 236 -2.22 -1.03 13.29
C ARG A 236 -2.07 0.43 13.77
N PRO A 237 -2.93 1.35 13.30
CA PRO A 237 -2.86 2.77 13.68
C PRO A 237 -3.02 3.02 15.19
N GLU A 238 -3.76 2.15 15.87
CA GLU A 238 -3.90 2.07 17.32
C GLU A 238 -2.57 1.81 18.03
N ALA A 239 -1.74 0.88 17.53
CA ALA A 239 -0.42 0.60 18.10
C ALA A 239 0.49 1.83 18.10
N ILE A 240 0.42 2.65 17.04
CA ILE A 240 1.14 3.92 16.96
C ILE A 240 0.58 4.94 17.94
N ARG A 241 -0.75 5.03 18.08
CA ARG A 241 -1.39 5.92 19.08
C ARG A 241 -0.94 5.58 20.50
N ASP A 242 -0.96 4.29 20.82
CA ASP A 242 -0.56 3.78 22.13
C ASP A 242 0.94 3.99 22.37
N LEU A 243 1.77 3.78 21.35
CA LEU A 243 3.19 4.12 21.40
C LEU A 243 3.42 5.59 21.73
N LEU A 244 2.72 6.51 21.06
CA LEU A 244 2.85 7.95 21.30
C LEU A 244 2.48 8.33 22.75
N LEU A 245 1.41 7.74 23.28
CA LEU A 245 0.97 7.93 24.66
C LEU A 245 1.98 7.37 25.67
N ARG A 246 2.40 6.11 25.51
CA ARG A 246 3.34 5.43 26.42
C ARG A 246 4.71 6.10 26.48
N THR A 247 5.17 6.63 25.35
CA THR A 247 6.51 7.25 25.25
C THR A 247 6.54 8.74 25.60
N GLY A 248 5.37 9.36 25.80
CA GLY A 248 5.24 10.81 25.99
C GLY A 248 5.77 11.61 24.80
N THR A 249 5.63 11.09 23.58
CA THR A 249 6.20 11.70 22.38
C THR A 249 5.54 13.05 22.09
N ARG A 250 6.34 14.10 21.88
CA ARG A 250 5.82 15.44 21.61
C ARG A 250 5.20 15.50 20.22
N THR A 251 3.93 15.87 20.14
CA THR A 251 3.24 16.09 18.85
C THR A 251 3.40 17.53 18.37
N LEU A 252 3.81 17.72 17.11
CA LEU A 252 3.72 18.97 16.37
C LEU A 252 2.80 18.78 15.16
N VAL A 253 1.81 19.66 15.03
CA VAL A 253 0.83 19.59 13.93
C VAL A 253 1.28 20.53 12.80
N LEU A 254 1.28 20.04 11.56
CA LEU A 254 1.46 20.87 10.37
C LEU A 254 0.09 21.34 9.87
N ASN A 255 -0.22 22.62 10.08
CA ASN A 255 -1.53 23.18 9.74
C ASN A 255 -1.62 23.68 8.29
N ASP A 256 -0.50 24.11 7.71
CA ASP A 256 -0.49 24.70 6.37
C ASP A 256 -0.28 23.64 5.29
N SER A 257 -1.22 23.57 4.35
CA SER A 257 -1.16 22.67 3.21
C SER A 257 -0.91 23.43 1.91
N PHE A 258 0.05 22.95 1.13
CA PHE A 258 0.39 23.46 -0.20
C PHE A 258 -0.50 22.87 -1.31
N ARG A 259 -1.42 21.96 -0.97
CA ARG A 259 -2.31 21.29 -1.92
C ARG A 259 -3.50 22.16 -2.30
N TRP A 260 -4.10 22.85 -1.32
CA TRP A 260 -5.38 23.55 -1.52
C TRP A 260 -5.19 24.85 -2.31
N ARG A 261 -5.76 24.89 -3.52
CA ARG A 261 -5.76 26.04 -4.43
C ARG A 261 -7.05 26.86 -4.36
N ASP A 262 -8.11 26.30 -3.77
CA ASP A 262 -9.40 26.97 -3.55
C ASP A 262 -9.72 27.06 -2.04
N PRO A 263 -10.22 28.22 -1.54
CA PRO A 263 -10.59 28.40 -0.13
C PRO A 263 -11.66 27.44 0.38
N ALA A 264 -12.68 27.09 -0.43
CA ALA A 264 -13.76 26.20 -0.02
C ALA A 264 -13.25 24.76 0.19
N GLN A 265 -12.35 24.29 -0.68
CA GLN A 265 -11.72 22.97 -0.48
C GLN A 265 -10.80 22.94 0.74
N ARG A 266 -10.09 24.04 1.02
CA ARG A 266 -9.31 24.18 2.26
C ARG A 266 -10.21 24.09 3.50
N GLN A 267 -11.34 24.80 3.46
CA GLN A 267 -12.32 24.80 4.55
C GLN A 267 -12.91 23.40 4.77
N LEU A 268 -13.35 22.73 3.69
CA LEU A 268 -13.82 21.35 3.73
C LEU A 268 -12.80 20.42 4.41
N ALA A 269 -11.52 20.48 4.02
CA ALA A 269 -10.48 19.65 4.62
C ALA A 269 -10.24 19.97 6.10
N SER A 270 -10.36 21.24 6.50
CA SER A 270 -10.26 21.67 7.90
C SER A 270 -11.43 21.18 8.74
N ASP A 271 -12.65 21.31 8.23
CA ASP A 271 -13.88 20.86 8.90
C ASP A 271 -13.88 19.35 9.11
N LEU A 272 -13.56 18.59 8.06
CA LEU A 272 -13.41 17.13 8.13
C LEU A 272 -12.40 16.71 9.20
N ARG A 273 -11.21 17.34 9.23
CA ARG A 273 -10.14 17.00 10.18
C ARG A 273 -10.49 17.37 11.62
N ALA A 274 -11.33 18.39 11.81
CA ALA A 274 -11.83 18.83 13.10
C ALA A 274 -13.06 18.04 13.57
N GLY A 275 -13.49 17.01 12.81
CA GLY A 275 -14.68 16.23 13.12
C GLY A 275 -15.99 17.03 13.00
N ARG A 276 -15.99 18.14 12.25
CA ARG A 276 -17.20 18.94 12.02
C ARG A 276 -18.05 18.31 10.93
N ALA A 277 -19.36 18.54 11.04
CA ALA A 277 -20.33 18.21 10.02
C ALA A 277 -20.02 18.94 8.70
N VAL A 278 -20.06 18.21 7.58
CA VAL A 278 -19.89 18.76 6.24
C VAL A 278 -20.93 18.21 5.27
N SER A 279 -21.28 19.01 4.27
CA SER A 279 -22.07 18.57 3.12
C SER A 279 -21.28 18.86 1.84
N LEU A 280 -21.38 17.96 0.87
CA LEU A 280 -20.75 18.12 -0.43
C LEU A 280 -21.76 18.68 -1.43
N VAL A 281 -21.28 19.56 -2.31
CA VAL A 281 -22.11 20.15 -3.36
C VAL A 281 -22.39 19.08 -4.44
N PRO A 282 -23.66 18.79 -4.76
CA PRO A 282 -24.01 17.89 -5.86
C PRO A 282 -23.50 18.41 -7.20
N SER A 283 -23.05 17.51 -8.07
CA SER A 283 -22.65 17.80 -9.43
C SER A 283 -22.95 16.63 -10.34
N ASP A 284 -23.24 16.94 -11.60
CA ASP A 284 -23.23 15.97 -12.67
C ASP A 284 -21.78 15.58 -13.01
N HIS A 285 -21.60 14.47 -13.74
CA HIS A 285 -20.29 13.89 -14.01
C HIS A 285 -19.36 14.76 -14.89
N HIS A 286 -19.85 15.84 -15.53
CA HIS A 286 -19.14 16.50 -16.63
C HIS A 286 -17.91 17.34 -16.22
N ALA A 287 -17.74 17.66 -14.94
CA ALA A 287 -16.75 18.64 -14.49
C ALA A 287 -15.65 18.07 -13.56
N VAL A 288 -15.43 16.75 -13.55
CA VAL A 288 -14.48 16.10 -12.62
C VAL A 288 -13.35 15.37 -13.35
N ASP A 289 -12.14 15.39 -12.77
CA ASP A 289 -10.97 14.70 -13.34
C ASP A 289 -10.95 13.20 -12.99
N VAL A 290 -11.53 12.87 -11.83
CA VAL A 290 -11.57 11.51 -11.26
C VAL A 290 -12.82 11.36 -10.41
N VAL A 291 -13.35 10.14 -10.31
CA VAL A 291 -14.39 9.79 -9.35
C VAL A 291 -13.87 8.79 -8.34
N LEU A 292 -14.08 9.09 -7.07
CA LEU A 292 -13.67 8.27 -5.93
C LEU A 292 -14.89 7.65 -5.23
N ALA A 293 -14.72 6.43 -4.74
CA ALA A 293 -15.68 5.81 -3.83
C ALA A 293 -14.97 4.88 -2.84
N VAL A 294 -15.66 4.52 -1.76
CA VAL A 294 -15.14 3.56 -0.79
C VAL A 294 -15.05 2.16 -1.38
N THR A 295 -16.03 1.78 -2.22
CA THR A 295 -16.15 0.44 -2.80
C THR A 295 -16.23 0.45 -4.32
N TRP A 296 -15.81 -0.65 -4.95
CA TRP A 296 -16.00 -0.88 -6.38
C TRP A 296 -17.46 -0.83 -6.80
N LYS A 297 -18.35 -1.44 -6.00
CA LYS A 297 -19.79 -1.49 -6.29
C LYS A 297 -20.38 -0.08 -6.48
N GLN A 298 -19.96 0.88 -5.66
CA GLN A 298 -20.40 2.27 -5.80
C GLN A 298 -19.94 2.87 -7.12
N LEU A 299 -18.68 2.67 -7.52
CA LEU A 299 -18.16 3.18 -8.79
C LEU A 299 -18.90 2.60 -10.00
N TRP A 300 -19.19 1.28 -9.99
CA TRP A 300 -19.92 0.64 -11.07
C TRP A 300 -21.39 1.08 -11.14
N ALA A 301 -21.98 1.47 -10.00
CA ALA A 301 -23.34 2.00 -9.93
C ALA A 301 -23.43 3.50 -10.25
N ALA A 302 -22.31 4.23 -10.28
CA ALA A 302 -22.31 5.69 -10.33
C ALA A 302 -22.54 6.31 -11.72
N GLY A 303 -22.89 5.51 -12.72
CA GLY A 303 -23.16 5.97 -14.08
C GLY A 303 -22.21 5.39 -15.13
N GLU A 304 -22.63 5.49 -16.39
CA GLU A 304 -21.98 4.86 -17.55
C GLU A 304 -20.70 5.57 -17.99
N ARG A 305 -20.46 6.80 -17.52
CA ARG A 305 -19.23 7.53 -17.84
C ARG A 305 -18.05 7.16 -16.93
N ILE A 306 -18.30 6.53 -15.78
CA ILE A 306 -17.25 6.20 -14.81
C ILE A 306 -16.70 4.81 -15.15
N LEU A 307 -15.41 4.74 -15.45
CA LEU A 307 -14.71 3.49 -15.74
C LEU A 307 -13.73 3.13 -14.61
N PRO A 308 -14.07 2.14 -13.75
CA PRO A 308 -13.20 1.72 -12.67
C PRO A 308 -12.05 0.83 -13.13
N LEU A 309 -10.94 0.80 -12.39
CA LEU A 309 -9.79 -0.09 -12.68
C LEU A 309 -9.97 -1.55 -12.23
N ALA A 310 -11.12 -1.93 -11.66
CA ALA A 310 -11.47 -3.32 -11.36
C ALA A 310 -12.98 -3.47 -11.17
N PHE A 311 -13.51 -4.67 -11.43
CA PHE A 311 -14.91 -4.99 -11.15
C PHE A 311 -15.22 -5.11 -9.65
N GLN A 312 -14.31 -5.76 -8.93
CA GLN A 312 -14.38 -5.98 -7.48
C GLN A 312 -13.00 -6.45 -7.01
N SER A 313 -12.83 -6.67 -5.69
CA SER A 313 -11.69 -7.44 -5.18
C SER A 313 -11.67 -8.82 -5.82
N PHE A 314 -10.52 -9.20 -6.38
CA PHE A 314 -10.38 -10.43 -7.14
C PHE A 314 -10.66 -11.69 -6.31
N LYS A 315 -11.47 -12.60 -6.84
CA LYS A 315 -11.91 -13.83 -6.15
C LYS A 315 -11.37 -15.12 -6.78
N GLY A 316 -10.54 -15.03 -7.82
CA GLY A 316 -9.82 -16.18 -8.38
C GLY A 316 -10.54 -16.97 -9.48
N GLY A 317 -11.74 -16.56 -9.91
CA GLY A 317 -12.47 -17.27 -10.96
C GLY A 317 -11.93 -16.98 -12.37
N SER A 318 -11.84 -18.00 -13.23
CA SER A 318 -11.35 -17.86 -14.61
C SER A 318 -12.16 -16.85 -15.43
N GLU A 319 -13.48 -16.81 -15.28
CA GLU A 319 -14.32 -15.83 -15.99
C GLU A 319 -14.10 -14.40 -15.50
N GLU A 320 -13.83 -14.22 -14.20
CA GLU A 320 -13.44 -12.93 -13.65
C GLU A 320 -12.06 -12.50 -14.16
N ALA A 321 -11.13 -13.43 -14.22
CA ALA A 321 -9.79 -13.19 -14.72
C ALA A 321 -9.79 -12.79 -16.20
N ALA A 322 -10.55 -13.50 -17.04
CA ALA A 322 -10.72 -13.17 -18.45
C ALA A 322 -11.36 -11.79 -18.64
N ALA A 323 -12.41 -11.47 -17.88
CA ALA A 323 -13.01 -10.14 -17.90
C ALA A 323 -12.03 -9.05 -17.44
N THR A 324 -11.17 -9.36 -16.46
CA THR A 324 -10.14 -8.44 -15.96
C THR A 324 -9.06 -8.17 -17.01
N LEU A 325 -8.68 -9.19 -17.79
CA LEU A 325 -7.77 -9.03 -18.93
C LEU A 325 -8.37 -8.09 -20.00
N LEU A 326 -9.65 -8.25 -20.31
CA LEU A 326 -10.36 -7.34 -21.23
C LEU A 326 -10.46 -5.92 -20.65
N LEU A 327 -10.78 -5.78 -19.36
CA LEU A 327 -10.80 -4.48 -18.68
C LEU A 327 -9.42 -3.81 -18.73
N ASN A 328 -8.34 -4.58 -18.54
CA ASN A 328 -6.97 -4.08 -18.63
C ASN A 328 -6.67 -3.46 -20.00
N HIS A 329 -7.13 -4.10 -21.07
CA HIS A 329 -6.99 -3.58 -22.43
C HIS A 329 -7.69 -2.22 -22.58
N VAL A 330 -8.91 -2.09 -22.07
CA VAL A 330 -9.65 -0.81 -22.08
C VAL A 330 -8.94 0.25 -21.23
N THR A 331 -8.61 -0.04 -19.98
CA THR A 331 -8.05 0.97 -19.06
C THR A 331 -6.65 1.41 -19.48
N SER A 332 -5.85 0.49 -20.03
CA SER A 332 -4.51 0.80 -20.55
C SER A 332 -4.62 1.71 -21.78
N THR A 333 -5.57 1.44 -22.67
CA THR A 333 -5.80 2.26 -23.87
C THR A 333 -6.36 3.64 -23.51
N VAL A 334 -7.35 3.71 -22.61
CA VAL A 334 -8.06 4.97 -22.30
C VAL A 334 -7.27 5.87 -21.33
N PHE A 335 -6.60 5.27 -20.35
CA PHE A 335 -5.96 6.00 -19.24
C PHE A 335 -4.45 5.79 -19.13
N GLY A 336 -3.86 4.89 -19.93
CA GLY A 336 -2.46 4.49 -19.73
C GLY A 336 -2.24 3.76 -18.38
N ARG A 337 -3.28 3.08 -17.87
CA ARG A 337 -3.25 2.42 -16.55
C ARG A 337 -3.73 0.98 -16.65
N GLN A 338 -2.95 0.09 -16.06
CA GLN A 338 -3.34 -1.32 -15.93
C GLN A 338 -4.53 -1.50 -14.99
N ALA A 339 -5.30 -2.56 -15.22
CA ALA A 339 -6.32 -2.99 -14.28
C ALA A 339 -5.68 -3.43 -12.96
N THR A 340 -6.40 -3.22 -11.85
CA THR A 340 -5.88 -3.36 -10.48
C THR A 340 -5.39 -4.77 -10.17
N TYR A 341 -6.05 -5.79 -10.70
CA TYR A 341 -5.81 -7.20 -10.39
C TYR A 341 -5.32 -7.98 -11.63
N LEU A 342 -4.58 -7.33 -12.53
CA LEU A 342 -4.08 -7.97 -13.74
C LEU A 342 -3.20 -9.18 -13.40
N THR A 343 -2.25 -9.03 -12.48
CA THR A 343 -1.33 -10.10 -12.09
C THR A 343 -2.07 -11.30 -11.53
N GLU A 344 -3.02 -11.08 -10.62
CA GLU A 344 -3.84 -12.15 -10.04
C GLU A 344 -4.74 -12.81 -11.09
N ALA A 345 -5.24 -12.04 -12.06
CA ALA A 345 -5.99 -12.56 -13.19
C ALA A 345 -5.15 -13.47 -14.09
N LEU A 346 -3.94 -13.04 -14.47
CA LEU A 346 -3.00 -13.86 -15.26
C LEU A 346 -2.67 -15.16 -14.54
N LEU A 347 -2.37 -15.10 -13.24
CA LEU A 347 -2.12 -16.27 -12.41
C LEU A 347 -3.33 -17.22 -12.35
N ALA A 348 -4.55 -16.69 -12.20
CA ALA A 348 -5.77 -17.52 -12.19
C ALA A 348 -6.02 -18.20 -13.55
N LEU A 349 -5.61 -17.55 -14.64
CA LEU A 349 -5.62 -18.11 -15.98
C LEU A 349 -4.42 -19.05 -16.24
N GLY A 350 -3.48 -19.19 -15.31
CA GLY A 350 -2.26 -19.98 -15.55
C GLY A 350 -1.45 -19.45 -16.72
N ILE A 351 -1.40 -18.13 -16.86
CA ILE A 351 -0.59 -17.41 -17.85
C ILE A 351 0.61 -16.81 -17.11
N ASP A 352 1.80 -17.27 -17.48
CA ASP A 352 3.06 -16.85 -16.86
C ASP A 352 3.85 -15.86 -17.74
N ASP A 353 3.37 -15.59 -18.95
CA ASP A 353 4.02 -14.69 -19.91
C ASP A 353 3.69 -13.22 -19.56
N PRO A 354 4.70 -12.41 -19.19
CA PRO A 354 4.49 -11.00 -18.84
C PRO A 354 4.08 -10.14 -20.04
N ASP A 355 4.43 -10.54 -21.26
CA ASP A 355 4.16 -9.79 -22.49
C ASP A 355 2.84 -10.23 -23.15
N ILE A 356 2.08 -11.10 -22.48
CA ILE A 356 0.86 -11.68 -23.03
C ILE A 356 -0.16 -10.63 -23.46
N THR A 357 -0.24 -9.52 -22.71
CA THR A 357 -1.19 -8.43 -23.01
C THR A 357 -0.92 -7.80 -24.38
N ASP A 358 0.35 -7.76 -24.80
CA ASP A 358 0.73 -7.21 -26.10
C ASP A 358 0.46 -8.24 -27.21
N GLN A 359 0.70 -9.53 -26.93
CA GLN A 359 0.47 -10.61 -27.88
C GLN A 359 -1.01 -10.80 -28.24
N VAL A 360 -1.91 -10.61 -27.26
CA VAL A 360 -3.37 -10.72 -27.49
C VAL A 360 -4.04 -9.39 -27.79
N TYR A 361 -3.29 -8.28 -27.88
CA TYR A 361 -3.84 -6.93 -28.00
C TYR A 361 -4.89 -6.80 -29.12
N SER A 362 -4.55 -7.24 -30.34
CA SER A 362 -5.47 -7.17 -31.50
C SER A 362 -6.73 -8.00 -31.28
N LYS A 363 -6.58 -9.22 -30.73
CA LYS A 363 -7.71 -10.11 -30.45
C LYS A 363 -8.63 -9.54 -29.37
N LEU A 364 -8.07 -8.89 -28.35
CA LEU A 364 -8.86 -8.21 -27.32
C LEU A 364 -9.59 -6.99 -27.89
N GLN A 365 -8.99 -6.29 -28.86
CA GLN A 365 -9.67 -5.21 -29.58
C GLN A 365 -10.88 -5.74 -30.36
N ASP A 366 -10.75 -6.87 -31.07
CA ASP A 366 -11.87 -7.49 -31.78
C ASP A 366 -13.03 -7.84 -30.82
N VAL A 367 -12.72 -8.31 -29.60
CA VAL A 367 -13.71 -8.58 -28.55
C VAL A 367 -14.42 -7.29 -28.13
N LEU A 368 -13.71 -6.17 -27.98
CA LEU A 368 -14.31 -4.88 -27.64
C LEU A 368 -15.20 -4.36 -28.77
N ASP A 369 -14.78 -4.52 -30.02
CA ASP A 369 -15.54 -4.08 -31.19
C ASP A 369 -16.86 -4.87 -31.33
N LEU A 370 -16.87 -6.15 -30.93
CA LEU A 370 -18.10 -6.93 -30.77
C LEU A 370 -18.95 -6.42 -29.60
N LEU A 371 -18.31 -6.09 -28.48
CA LEU A 371 -18.99 -5.65 -27.26
C LEU A 371 -19.65 -4.27 -27.41
N ALA A 372 -19.07 -3.39 -28.23
CA ALA A 372 -19.57 -2.04 -28.52
C ALA A 372 -20.78 -2.03 -29.48
N ARG A 373 -21.17 -3.17 -30.05
CA ARG A 373 -22.34 -3.26 -30.94
C ARG A 373 -23.63 -3.08 -30.14
N ASN A 374 -24.55 -2.27 -30.67
CA ASN A 374 -25.84 -2.01 -30.04
C ASN A 374 -26.88 -3.09 -30.42
N ASP A 375 -26.58 -4.36 -30.15
CA ASP A 375 -27.48 -5.49 -30.41
C ASP A 375 -27.58 -6.45 -29.21
N LYS A 376 -28.68 -7.21 -29.14
CA LYS A 376 -29.00 -8.07 -27.99
C LYS A 376 -28.00 -9.22 -27.76
N MET A 377 -27.22 -9.60 -28.78
CA MET A 377 -26.27 -10.71 -28.71
C MET A 377 -24.83 -10.24 -28.52
N ALA A 378 -24.54 -8.93 -28.58
CA ALA A 378 -23.21 -8.35 -28.48
C ALA A 378 -22.41 -8.89 -27.28
N VAL A 379 -22.99 -8.86 -26.07
CA VAL A 379 -22.34 -9.36 -24.85
C VAL A 379 -22.02 -10.86 -24.93
N THR A 380 -22.95 -11.67 -25.44
CA THR A 380 -22.75 -13.13 -25.56
C THR A 380 -21.70 -13.45 -26.62
N ASN A 381 -21.73 -12.76 -27.76
CA ASN A 381 -20.76 -12.93 -28.84
C ASN A 381 -19.36 -12.50 -28.42
N ALA A 382 -19.23 -11.36 -27.75
CA ALA A 382 -17.98 -10.90 -27.17
C ALA A 382 -17.44 -11.87 -26.11
N TYR A 383 -18.30 -12.45 -25.27
CA TYR A 383 -17.89 -13.47 -24.30
C TYR A 383 -17.34 -14.73 -24.99
N SER A 384 -18.02 -15.22 -26.03
CA SER A 384 -17.55 -16.38 -26.80
C SER A 384 -16.22 -16.10 -27.50
N ALA A 385 -16.06 -14.90 -28.07
CA ALA A 385 -14.79 -14.48 -28.66
C ALA A 385 -13.67 -14.40 -27.60
N LEU A 386 -13.95 -13.82 -26.43
CA LEU A 386 -13.02 -13.78 -25.30
C LEU A 386 -12.60 -15.19 -24.85
N ALA A 387 -13.54 -16.14 -24.81
CA ALA A 387 -13.22 -17.52 -24.47
C ALA A 387 -12.25 -18.18 -25.46
N GLU A 388 -12.39 -17.91 -26.77
CA GLU A 388 -11.43 -18.38 -27.78
C GLU A 388 -10.07 -17.68 -27.65
N VAL A 389 -10.03 -16.39 -27.30
CA VAL A 389 -8.75 -15.71 -26.98
C VAL A 389 -8.05 -16.41 -25.83
N ILE A 390 -8.75 -16.64 -24.71
CA ILE A 390 -8.17 -17.31 -23.53
C ILE A 390 -7.69 -18.71 -23.87
N LYS A 391 -8.49 -19.50 -24.59
CA LYS A 391 -8.10 -20.85 -25.04
C LYS A 391 -6.83 -20.86 -25.90
N SER A 392 -6.53 -19.77 -26.61
CA SER A 392 -5.31 -19.66 -27.41
C SER A 392 -4.04 -19.36 -26.60
N VAL A 393 -4.17 -18.93 -25.34
CA VAL A 393 -3.04 -18.48 -24.51
C VAL A 393 -2.98 -19.09 -23.11
N SER A 394 -3.98 -19.87 -22.74
CA SER A 394 -4.15 -20.44 -21.40
C SER A 394 -4.53 -21.91 -21.49
N SER A 395 -4.03 -22.70 -20.53
CA SER A 395 -4.48 -24.08 -20.32
C SER A 395 -5.87 -24.16 -19.67
N ARG A 396 -6.41 -23.03 -19.18
CA ARG A 396 -7.74 -22.94 -18.58
C ARG A 396 -8.80 -22.72 -19.66
N GLN A 397 -9.98 -23.26 -19.41
CA GLN A 397 -11.14 -23.06 -20.28
C GLN A 397 -12.24 -22.31 -19.52
N LEU A 398 -12.86 -21.35 -20.19
CA LEU A 398 -14.01 -20.64 -19.65
C LEU A 398 -15.26 -21.51 -19.80
N ARG A 399 -16.16 -21.43 -18.81
CA ARG A 399 -17.46 -22.06 -18.93
C ARG A 399 -18.31 -21.37 -20.00
N PRO A 400 -19.35 -22.05 -20.54
CA PRO A 400 -20.27 -21.44 -21.49
C PRO A 400 -20.91 -20.15 -20.98
N ALA A 401 -21.35 -19.32 -21.93
CA ALA A 401 -22.00 -18.05 -21.62
C ALA A 401 -23.21 -18.26 -20.71
N HIS A 402 -23.20 -17.56 -19.59
CA HIS A 402 -24.29 -17.54 -18.61
C HIS A 402 -24.34 -16.14 -18.00
N HIS A 403 -25.52 -15.67 -17.58
CA HIS A 403 -25.69 -14.30 -17.10
C HIS A 403 -24.74 -13.93 -15.95
N ALA A 404 -24.35 -14.90 -15.12
CA ALA A 404 -23.39 -14.69 -14.03
C ALA A 404 -21.94 -14.48 -14.52
N HIS A 405 -21.59 -15.00 -15.69
CA HIS A 405 -20.26 -14.90 -16.30
C HIS A 405 -20.15 -13.67 -17.20
N THR A 406 -21.25 -13.27 -17.84
CA THR A 406 -21.29 -12.17 -18.81
C THR A 406 -21.58 -10.80 -18.20
N ARG A 407 -22.05 -10.73 -16.94
CA ARG A 407 -22.40 -9.46 -16.26
C ARG A 407 -21.30 -8.40 -16.35
N ARG A 408 -20.04 -8.77 -16.12
CA ARG A 408 -18.89 -7.84 -16.19
C ARG A 408 -18.68 -7.25 -17.59
N LEU A 409 -18.92 -8.05 -18.63
CA LEU A 409 -18.86 -7.59 -20.01
C LEU A 409 -20.04 -6.66 -20.31
N ALA A 410 -21.24 -6.94 -19.78
CA ALA A 410 -22.38 -6.03 -19.90
C ALA A 410 -22.12 -4.69 -19.21
N ASP A 411 -21.53 -4.70 -18.01
CA ASP A 411 -21.13 -3.48 -17.30
C ASP A 411 -20.09 -2.67 -18.09
N LEU A 412 -19.18 -3.34 -18.79
CA LEU A 412 -18.19 -2.70 -19.65
C LEU A 412 -18.83 -2.16 -20.95
N ALA A 413 -19.76 -2.92 -21.54
CA ALA A 413 -20.46 -2.53 -22.77
C ALA A 413 -21.20 -1.19 -22.60
N SER A 414 -21.91 -0.99 -21.48
CA SER A 414 -22.62 0.26 -21.24
C SER A 414 -21.69 1.48 -21.20
N ARG A 415 -20.46 1.31 -20.70
CA ARG A 415 -19.43 2.36 -20.68
C ARG A 415 -18.82 2.63 -22.04
N LEU A 416 -18.62 1.59 -22.85
CA LEU A 416 -18.09 1.73 -24.21
C LEU A 416 -19.09 2.39 -25.17
N ALA A 417 -20.39 2.18 -24.94
CA ALA A 417 -21.45 2.78 -25.74
C ALA A 417 -21.67 4.27 -25.44
N HIS A 418 -21.15 4.79 -24.32
CA HIS A 418 -21.32 6.17 -23.91
C HIS A 418 -20.51 7.12 -24.81
N ALA A 419 -21.15 8.17 -25.34
CA ALA A 419 -20.55 9.07 -26.32
C ALA A 419 -19.39 9.92 -25.75
N ASP A 420 -19.49 10.33 -24.49
CA ASP A 420 -18.43 11.10 -23.83
C ASP A 420 -17.24 10.25 -23.40
N LYS A 421 -16.06 10.87 -23.35
CA LYS A 421 -14.85 10.25 -22.82
C LYS A 421 -15.05 9.72 -21.38
N PRO A 422 -14.63 8.47 -21.09
CA PRO A 422 -14.71 7.91 -19.74
C PRO A 422 -13.92 8.72 -18.71
N ILE A 423 -14.43 8.74 -17.49
CA ILE A 423 -13.78 9.32 -16.31
C ILE A 423 -13.24 8.18 -15.46
N LEU A 424 -12.00 8.33 -15.00
CA LEU A 424 -11.33 7.32 -14.19
C LEU A 424 -12.04 7.16 -12.83
N GLY A 425 -12.46 5.93 -12.53
CA GLY A 425 -13.00 5.54 -11.22
C GLY A 425 -11.93 4.86 -10.35
N LEU A 426 -11.68 5.38 -9.16
CA LEU A 426 -10.73 4.79 -8.20
C LEU A 426 -11.38 4.55 -6.85
N THR A 427 -11.00 3.45 -6.21
CA THR A 427 -11.31 3.31 -4.78
C THR A 427 -10.47 4.29 -3.96
N THR A 428 -10.94 4.66 -2.78
CA THR A 428 -10.19 5.52 -1.85
C THR A 428 -8.76 5.01 -1.60
N HIS A 429 -8.58 3.70 -1.47
CA HIS A 429 -7.26 3.10 -1.26
C HIS A 429 -6.28 3.40 -2.40
N GLN A 430 -6.76 3.33 -3.65
CA GLN A 430 -5.94 3.61 -4.83
C GLN A 430 -5.67 5.11 -5.00
N ALA A 431 -6.57 5.95 -4.48
CA ALA A 431 -6.40 7.39 -4.51
C ALA A 431 -5.44 7.92 -3.43
N LYS A 432 -5.05 7.10 -2.43
CA LYS A 432 -4.05 7.48 -1.42
C LYS A 432 -2.74 7.85 -2.13
N GLY A 433 -2.22 9.04 -1.84
CA GLY A 433 -1.04 9.62 -2.52
C GLY A 433 -1.32 10.36 -3.84
N GLY A 434 -2.50 10.21 -4.45
CA GLY A 434 -2.92 10.95 -5.65
C GLY A 434 -3.47 12.34 -5.35
N GLU A 435 -3.42 13.22 -6.36
CA GLU A 435 -3.97 14.59 -6.32
C GLU A 435 -4.55 14.96 -7.69
N TRP A 436 -5.73 15.61 -7.72
CA TRP A 436 -6.43 16.06 -8.92
C TRP A 436 -7.00 17.46 -8.71
N ASP A 437 -7.40 18.18 -9.76
CA ASP A 437 -7.96 19.52 -9.61
C ASP A 437 -9.38 19.46 -9.07
N VAL A 438 -10.23 18.65 -9.69
CA VAL A 438 -11.61 18.42 -9.28
C VAL A 438 -11.87 16.92 -9.09
N VAL A 439 -12.38 16.56 -7.92
CA VAL A 439 -12.67 15.18 -7.53
C VAL A 439 -14.17 15.01 -7.33
N GLY A 440 -14.77 14.07 -8.05
CA GLY A 440 -16.10 13.56 -7.73
C GLY A 440 -16.02 12.49 -6.65
N VAL A 441 -16.96 12.46 -5.71
CA VAL A 441 -17.09 11.41 -4.70
C VAL A 441 -18.48 10.81 -4.78
N VAL A 442 -18.54 9.47 -4.84
CA VAL A 442 -19.78 8.70 -4.79
C VAL A 442 -19.99 8.21 -3.37
N LEU A 443 -21.13 8.56 -2.78
CA LEU A 443 -21.46 8.24 -1.40
C LEU A 443 -22.82 7.54 -1.30
N SER A 444 -22.86 6.45 -0.54
CA SER A 444 -24.10 5.87 -0.02
C SER A 444 -24.84 6.85 0.90
N ARG A 445 -26.10 6.55 1.21
CA ARG A 445 -26.89 7.35 2.15
C ARG A 445 -26.23 7.43 3.53
N SER A 446 -25.80 6.29 4.07
CA SER A 446 -25.14 6.23 5.38
C SER A 446 -23.83 7.01 5.44
N GLU A 447 -23.05 7.04 4.35
CA GLU A 447 -21.81 7.83 4.30
C GLU A 447 -22.08 9.34 4.22
N ARG A 448 -23.15 9.76 3.51
CA ARG A 448 -23.61 11.15 3.52
C ARG A 448 -24.08 11.58 4.90
N ASP A 449 -24.89 10.74 5.55
CA ASP A 449 -25.35 10.97 6.93
C ASP A 449 -24.15 11.04 7.89
N ARG A 450 -23.13 10.20 7.69
CA ARG A 450 -21.89 10.23 8.48
C ARG A 450 -21.14 11.56 8.33
N LEU A 451 -21.02 12.10 7.12
CA LEU A 451 -20.41 13.42 6.89
C LEU A 451 -21.17 14.55 7.60
N LEU A 452 -22.50 14.47 7.67
CA LEU A 452 -23.34 15.46 8.36
C LEU A 452 -23.25 15.38 9.89
N ILE A 453 -22.76 14.27 10.44
CA ILE A 453 -22.49 14.13 11.88
C ILE A 453 -21.06 14.61 12.20
N GLY A 454 -20.11 14.38 11.29
CA GLY A 454 -18.69 14.62 11.48
C GLY A 454 -17.91 13.31 11.61
N LEU A 455 -16.65 13.31 11.16
CA LEU A 455 -15.82 12.11 11.09
C LEU A 455 -14.94 11.93 12.33
N ASP A 456 -14.54 10.68 12.60
CA ASP A 456 -13.57 10.29 13.62
C ASP A 456 -12.43 9.48 12.98
N ASN A 457 -11.18 9.87 13.24
CA ASN A 457 -10.02 9.13 12.70
C ASN A 457 -9.79 7.76 13.34
N ALA A 458 -10.46 7.43 14.45
CA ALA A 458 -10.47 6.09 15.03
C ALA A 458 -11.20 5.10 14.12
N GLU A 459 -12.22 5.56 13.40
CA GLU A 459 -13.06 4.72 12.53
C GLU A 459 -12.45 4.56 11.13
N GLU A 460 -12.31 3.30 10.67
CA GLU A 460 -11.68 3.02 9.37
C GLU A 460 -12.49 3.58 8.19
N THR A 461 -13.82 3.49 8.26
CA THR A 461 -14.72 4.04 7.23
C THR A 461 -14.59 5.55 7.12
N ASP A 462 -14.44 6.23 8.24
CA ASP A 462 -14.31 7.69 8.31
C ASP A 462 -12.97 8.14 7.72
N ARG A 463 -11.88 7.41 8.01
CA ARG A 463 -10.60 7.64 7.32
C ARG A 463 -10.75 7.51 5.80
N LYS A 464 -11.53 6.53 5.31
CA LYS A 464 -11.78 6.39 3.87
C LYS A 464 -12.56 7.57 3.29
N LEU A 465 -13.58 8.06 3.99
CA LEU A 465 -14.33 9.24 3.57
C LEU A 465 -13.45 10.49 3.58
N TYR A 466 -12.64 10.67 4.62
CA TYR A 466 -11.67 11.75 4.72
C TYR A 466 -10.70 11.74 3.53
N VAL A 467 -10.12 10.59 3.20
CA VAL A 467 -9.19 10.49 2.07
C VAL A 467 -9.89 10.84 0.77
N ALA A 468 -11.10 10.30 0.51
CA ALA A 468 -11.86 10.60 -0.70
C ALA A 468 -12.13 12.10 -0.86
N CYS A 469 -12.49 12.79 0.23
CA CYS A 469 -12.84 14.22 0.19
C CYS A 469 -11.63 15.18 0.21
N THR A 470 -10.41 14.66 0.32
CA THR A 470 -9.19 15.46 0.49
C THR A 470 -8.16 15.26 -0.62
N ARG A 471 -8.54 14.66 -1.75
CA ARG A 471 -7.65 14.50 -2.93
C ARG A 471 -7.71 15.67 -3.92
N ALA A 472 -8.73 16.52 -3.85
CA ALA A 472 -8.88 17.66 -4.75
C ALA A 472 -7.97 18.84 -4.39
N ARG A 473 -7.42 19.52 -5.38
CA ARG A 473 -6.71 20.80 -5.23
C ARG A 473 -7.70 21.96 -5.21
N TYR A 474 -8.74 21.91 -6.02
CA TYR A 474 -9.75 22.96 -6.13
C TYR A 474 -11.09 22.57 -5.53
N ARG A 475 -11.71 21.45 -5.91
CA ARG A 475 -13.07 21.11 -5.43
C ARG A 475 -13.34 19.62 -5.32
N THR A 476 -14.05 19.26 -4.27
CA THR A 476 -14.66 17.94 -4.07
C THR A 476 -16.16 18.07 -4.24
N LEU A 477 -16.74 17.27 -5.13
CA LEU A 477 -18.16 17.32 -5.50
C LEU A 477 -18.82 15.97 -5.21
N LEU A 478 -20.09 16.00 -4.81
CA LEU A 478 -20.90 14.80 -4.69
C LEU A 478 -21.42 14.40 -6.07
N ILE A 479 -21.12 13.18 -6.48
CA ILE A 479 -21.66 12.60 -7.71
C ILE A 479 -23.04 12.01 -7.40
N ASN A 480 -24.06 12.50 -8.10
CA ASN A 480 -25.41 11.92 -8.03
C ASN A 480 -25.40 10.55 -8.72
N THR A 481 -25.99 9.56 -8.07
CA THR A 481 -26.10 8.17 -8.54
C THR A 481 -27.54 7.72 -8.53
#